data_AF-A0A6G9XQY2-F1
#
_entry.id   AF-A0A6G9XQY2-F1
#
_cell.length_a   1.000
_cell.length_b   1.000
_cell.length_c   1.000
_cell.angle_alpha   90.00
_cell.angle_beta   90.00
_cell.angle_gamma   90.00
#
_symmetry.space_group_name_H-M   'P 1'
#
loop_
_entity.id
_entity.type
_entity.pdbx_description
1 polymer ?
#
loop_
_entity_poly.entity_id
_entity_poly.type
_entity_poly.pdbx_seq_one_letter_code
_entity_poly.pdbx_strand_id
1 'polypeptide(L)'
;MLPTDDLAQVDRRPAVVDTPLGTVEFAVALGSEALPAESNALWRLPNGTHLHRWQRADATVDLLIGSVDVAPWDGGAPIPVWAGVWQVRAHTRVPGLVVAAELTDVPADAYAGPDTGECLAAVSVENDDFMVSIGGPDTELLAMQAKDGRLFPYRWARLLPKHDVLGAEYGVRYGERARVAWHLPDLTRAEAARLCIATAWCPRDDDRPAAWFAVDMPLDTAYLHLITDPA
;
A
#
# COMPACT_ATOMS: atom_id res chain seq x y z
N MET A 1 -15.50 -0.46 5.99
CA MET A 1 -14.95 -1.56 6.80
C MET A 1 -15.70 -2.81 6.40
N LEU A 2 -14.97 -3.87 6.11
CA LEU A 2 -15.56 -5.17 5.82
C LEU A 2 -16.24 -5.71 7.09
N PRO A 3 -17.48 -6.24 6.99
CA PRO A 3 -18.10 -7.02 8.04
C PRO A 3 -17.23 -8.24 8.36
N THR A 4 -17.15 -8.60 9.64
CA THR A 4 -16.27 -9.68 10.13
C THR A 4 -17.03 -10.81 10.80
N ASP A 5 -18.36 -10.72 10.87
CA ASP A 5 -19.20 -11.63 11.67
C ASP A 5 -19.12 -13.08 11.18
N ASP A 6 -18.91 -13.26 9.86
CA ASP A 6 -18.83 -14.57 9.21
C ASP A 6 -17.38 -14.95 8.80
N LEU A 7 -16.38 -14.13 9.14
CA LEU A 7 -15.00 -14.40 8.76
C LEU A 7 -14.28 -15.27 9.79
N ALA A 8 -13.45 -16.20 9.32
CA ALA A 8 -12.62 -17.02 10.19
C ALA A 8 -11.50 -16.16 10.79
N GLN A 9 -11.49 -16.01 12.11
CA GLN A 9 -10.38 -15.40 12.82
C GLN A 9 -9.19 -16.37 12.85
N VAL A 10 -7.99 -15.86 12.61
CA VAL A 10 -6.75 -16.65 12.57
C VAL A 10 -5.69 -16.06 13.50
N ASP A 11 -4.62 -16.81 13.74
CA ASP A 11 -3.51 -16.37 14.58
C ASP A 11 -2.90 -15.07 14.08
N ARG A 12 -2.65 -14.15 15.00
CA ARG A 12 -2.10 -12.83 14.70
C ARG A 12 -0.66 -12.98 14.22
N ARG A 13 -0.32 -12.19 13.19
CA ARG A 13 1.02 -12.10 12.61
C ARG A 13 1.20 -10.73 11.94
N PRO A 14 2.44 -10.29 11.70
CA PRO A 14 2.73 -9.13 10.86
C PRO A 14 2.10 -9.26 9.47
N ALA A 15 1.71 -8.13 8.88
CA ALA A 15 1.32 -8.07 7.47
C ALA A 15 2.59 -7.97 6.63
N VAL A 16 2.91 -9.03 5.88
CA VAL A 16 4.12 -9.12 5.06
C VAL A 16 3.82 -9.79 3.71
N VAL A 17 4.67 -9.51 2.72
CA VAL A 17 4.67 -10.20 1.41
C VAL A 17 6.08 -10.69 1.12
N ASP A 18 6.25 -12.01 1.04
CA ASP A 18 7.53 -12.62 0.69
C ASP A 18 7.78 -12.48 -0.81
N THR A 19 8.97 -11.98 -1.18
CA THR A 19 9.41 -11.80 -2.56
C THR A 19 10.75 -12.50 -2.80
N PRO A 20 11.21 -12.67 -4.06
CA PRO A 20 12.53 -13.20 -4.35
C PRO A 20 13.70 -12.37 -3.80
N LEU A 21 13.51 -11.07 -3.53
CA LEU A 21 14.57 -10.14 -3.07
C LEU A 21 14.37 -9.65 -1.63
N GLY A 22 13.59 -10.39 -0.83
CA GLY A 22 13.34 -10.06 0.57
C GLY A 22 11.85 -9.99 0.91
N THR A 23 11.53 -9.38 2.04
CA THR A 23 10.17 -9.33 2.59
C THR A 23 9.63 -7.91 2.54
N VAL A 24 8.47 -7.70 1.94
CA VAL A 24 7.81 -6.39 2.03
C VAL A 24 7.05 -6.31 3.35
N GLU A 25 7.49 -5.39 4.21
CA GLU A 25 6.86 -5.08 5.49
C GLU A 25 5.99 -3.82 5.38
N PHE A 26 4.86 -3.87 6.07
CA PHE A 26 3.87 -2.80 6.08
C PHE A 26 3.81 -2.12 7.45
N ALA A 27 3.86 -0.79 7.46
CA ALA A 27 3.80 0.01 8.68
C ALA A 27 2.79 1.14 8.58
N VAL A 28 2.14 1.46 9.70
CA VAL A 28 1.23 2.59 9.82
C VAL A 28 1.50 3.33 11.12
N ALA A 29 1.50 4.66 11.05
CA ALA A 29 1.62 5.53 12.21
C ALA A 29 0.50 6.57 12.23
N LEU A 30 -0.03 6.82 13.42
CA LEU A 30 -1.05 7.83 13.70
C LEU A 30 -0.40 8.89 14.60
N GLY A 31 -0.09 10.06 14.04
CA GLY A 31 0.74 11.07 14.69
C GLY A 31 2.18 10.59 14.88
N SER A 32 2.67 10.66 16.12
CA SER A 32 4.03 10.20 16.46
C SER A 32 4.07 8.72 16.87
N GLU A 33 2.94 8.02 16.86
CA GLU A 33 2.85 6.64 17.33
C GLU A 33 2.73 5.68 16.15
N ALA A 34 3.75 4.83 15.99
CA ALA A 34 3.67 3.67 15.11
C ALA A 34 2.78 2.59 15.74
N LEU A 35 1.88 2.00 14.94
CA LEU A 35 1.11 0.86 15.40
C LEU A 35 2.00 -0.39 15.45
N PRO A 36 1.71 -1.36 16.34
CA PRO A 36 2.42 -2.63 16.36
C PRO A 36 2.30 -3.35 15.02
N ALA A 37 3.34 -4.08 14.62
CA ALA A 37 3.33 -4.87 13.38
C ALA A 37 2.19 -5.90 13.34
N GLU A 38 1.88 -6.51 14.50
CA GLU A 38 0.72 -7.38 14.66
C GLU A 38 -0.55 -6.58 14.95
N SER A 39 -1.63 -6.90 14.24
CA SER A 39 -2.94 -6.31 14.45
C SER A 39 -3.66 -6.83 15.69
N ASN A 40 -4.66 -6.10 16.20
CA ASN A 40 -5.48 -6.58 17.33
C ASN A 40 -6.27 -7.84 16.97
N ALA A 41 -6.68 -7.93 15.70
CA ALA A 41 -7.37 -9.08 15.14
C ALA A 41 -6.95 -9.29 13.68
N LEU A 42 -6.99 -10.55 13.26
CA LEU A 42 -6.71 -10.99 11.91
C LEU A 42 -7.78 -11.98 11.47
N TRP A 43 -8.38 -11.73 10.31
CA TRP A 43 -9.32 -12.65 9.69
C TRP A 43 -8.82 -13.10 8.32
N ARG A 44 -9.26 -14.29 7.90
CA ARG A 44 -9.05 -14.82 6.57
C ARG A 44 -10.38 -14.85 5.82
N LEU A 45 -10.41 -14.28 4.63
CA LEU A 45 -11.52 -14.36 3.68
C LEU A 45 -11.49 -15.71 2.95
N PRO A 46 -12.62 -16.17 2.35
CA PRO A 46 -12.67 -17.46 1.66
C PRO A 46 -11.66 -17.59 0.52
N ASN A 47 -11.37 -16.48 -0.18
CA ASN A 47 -10.36 -16.39 -1.23
C ASN A 47 -8.90 -16.42 -0.74
N GLY A 48 -8.67 -16.47 0.58
CA GLY A 48 -7.32 -16.48 1.16
C GLY A 48 -6.74 -15.11 1.47
N THR A 49 -7.42 -14.02 1.10
CA THR A 49 -7.08 -12.66 1.52
C THR A 49 -7.16 -12.53 3.04
N HIS A 50 -6.30 -11.70 3.61
CA HIS A 50 -6.27 -11.43 5.04
C HIS A 50 -6.74 -10.02 5.35
N LEU A 51 -7.53 -9.87 6.41
CA LEU A 51 -7.93 -8.58 6.97
C LEU A 51 -7.25 -8.39 8.33
N HIS A 52 -6.25 -7.52 8.38
CA HIS A 52 -5.64 -7.05 9.61
C HIS A 52 -6.44 -5.86 10.15
N ARG A 53 -6.77 -5.84 11.45
CA ARG A 53 -7.43 -4.70 12.09
C ARG A 53 -6.74 -4.26 13.36
N TRP A 54 -6.35 -3.00 13.40
CA TRP A 54 -5.97 -2.30 14.62
C TRP A 54 -7.15 -1.48 15.14
N GLN A 55 -7.55 -1.73 16.38
CA GLN A 55 -8.60 -1.01 17.08
C GLN A 55 -8.00 -0.12 18.16
N ARG A 56 -8.30 1.17 18.06
CA ARG A 56 -7.95 2.18 19.06
C ARG A 56 -9.20 2.95 19.47
N ALA A 57 -9.08 3.72 20.55
CA ALA A 57 -10.17 4.58 20.98
C ALA A 57 -10.47 5.72 19.99
N ASP A 58 -9.44 6.21 19.29
CA ASP A 58 -9.49 7.34 18.37
C ASP A 58 -9.66 6.93 16.89
N ALA A 59 -9.33 5.69 16.53
CA ALA A 59 -9.41 5.20 15.16
C ALA A 59 -9.57 3.68 15.05
N THR A 60 -10.03 3.24 13.87
CA THR A 60 -9.86 1.86 13.39
C THR A 60 -9.03 1.88 12.12
N VAL A 61 -8.00 1.04 12.06
CA VAL A 61 -7.16 0.83 10.88
C VAL A 61 -7.38 -0.59 10.38
N ASP A 62 -7.79 -0.72 9.13
CA ASP A 62 -7.90 -1.99 8.41
C ASP A 62 -6.82 -2.04 7.33
N LEU A 63 -6.19 -3.20 7.16
CA LEU A 63 -5.41 -3.56 5.98
C LEU A 63 -5.98 -4.86 5.41
N LEU A 64 -6.52 -4.79 4.20
CA LEU A 64 -6.89 -5.96 3.41
C LEU A 64 -5.73 -6.31 2.48
N ILE A 65 -5.15 -7.49 2.61
CA ILE A 65 -3.94 -7.88 1.89
C ILE A 65 -4.02 -9.30 1.32
N GLY A 66 -3.63 -9.45 0.06
CA GLY A 66 -3.68 -10.73 -0.65
C GLY A 66 -3.11 -10.64 -2.06
N SER A 67 -3.00 -11.80 -2.71
CA SER A 67 -2.64 -11.91 -4.12
C SER A 67 -3.76 -11.35 -4.99
N VAL A 68 -3.42 -10.70 -6.09
CA VAL A 68 -4.37 -10.19 -7.10
C VAL A 68 -3.91 -10.60 -8.49
N ASP A 69 -4.88 -10.83 -9.38
CA ASP A 69 -4.60 -11.17 -10.77
C ASP A 69 -4.66 -9.90 -11.62
N VAL A 70 -3.54 -9.55 -12.26
CA VAL A 70 -3.46 -8.45 -13.22
C VAL A 70 -3.29 -8.98 -14.63
N ALA A 71 -3.82 -8.24 -15.60
CA ALA A 71 -3.52 -8.51 -17.00
C ALA A 71 -2.01 -8.33 -17.23
N PRO A 72 -1.34 -9.27 -17.92
CA PRO A 72 0.07 -9.12 -18.23
C PRO A 72 0.34 -7.87 -19.07
N TRP A 73 1.41 -7.16 -18.73
CA TRP A 73 1.83 -5.98 -19.49
C TRP A 73 2.35 -6.40 -20.88
N ASP A 74 1.93 -5.68 -21.91
CA ASP A 74 2.30 -5.87 -23.32
C ASP A 74 2.23 -7.34 -23.83
N GLY A 75 1.22 -8.09 -23.37
CA GLY A 75 1.04 -9.50 -23.76
C GLY A 75 2.11 -10.44 -23.21
N GLY A 76 2.86 -10.01 -22.20
CA GLY A 76 3.86 -10.80 -21.50
C GLY A 76 3.28 -11.96 -20.69
N ALA A 77 4.15 -12.62 -19.92
CA ALA A 77 3.72 -13.65 -18.98
C ALA A 77 3.04 -13.01 -17.75
N PRO A 78 2.05 -13.68 -17.13
CA PRO A 78 1.55 -13.28 -15.82
C PRO A 78 2.68 -13.24 -14.79
N ILE A 79 2.64 -12.24 -13.91
CA ILE A 79 3.60 -12.08 -12.83
C ILE A 79 2.88 -12.07 -11.48
N PRO A 80 3.52 -12.50 -10.38
CA PRO A 80 2.93 -12.39 -9.06
C PRO A 80 2.70 -10.93 -8.67
N VAL A 81 1.49 -10.64 -8.19
CA VAL A 81 1.11 -9.32 -7.67
C VAL A 81 0.33 -9.50 -6.37
N TRP A 82 0.69 -8.69 -5.39
CA TRP A 82 -0.01 -8.54 -4.12
C TRP A 82 -0.49 -7.12 -3.98
N ALA A 83 -1.66 -6.94 -3.38
CA ALA A 83 -2.20 -5.62 -3.06
C ALA A 83 -2.58 -5.55 -1.58
N GLY A 84 -2.25 -4.41 -0.96
CA GLY A 84 -2.67 -4.00 0.36
C GLY A 84 -3.57 -2.77 0.26
N VAL A 85 -4.86 -2.94 0.59
CA VAL A 85 -5.82 -1.82 0.68
C VAL A 85 -5.98 -1.42 2.13
N TRP A 86 -5.44 -0.26 2.47
CA TRP A 86 -5.57 0.38 3.76
C TRP A 86 -6.88 1.13 3.86
N GLN A 87 -7.53 1.06 5.02
CA GLN A 87 -8.61 1.96 5.39
C GLN A 87 -8.42 2.43 6.83
N VAL A 88 -8.19 3.73 7.02
CA VAL A 88 -8.14 4.36 8.34
C VAL A 88 -9.43 5.13 8.55
N ARG A 89 -10.17 4.82 9.62
CA ARG A 89 -11.40 5.52 10.01
C ARG A 89 -11.23 6.17 11.38
N ALA A 90 -11.45 7.47 11.43
CA ALA A 90 -11.32 8.28 12.64
C ALA A 90 -12.62 8.28 13.47
N HIS A 91 -12.53 7.89 14.74
CA HIS A 91 -13.59 8.02 15.75
C HIS A 91 -13.51 9.37 16.48
N THR A 92 -12.30 9.88 16.64
CA THR A 92 -11.96 11.25 17.06
C THR A 92 -10.89 11.81 16.14
N ARG A 93 -10.35 13.01 16.40
CA ARG A 93 -9.27 13.55 15.59
C ARG A 93 -8.03 12.64 15.67
N VAL A 94 -7.48 12.27 14.51
CA VAL A 94 -6.24 11.51 14.35
C VAL A 94 -5.21 12.46 13.73
N PRO A 95 -4.22 12.93 14.50
CA PRO A 95 -3.27 13.93 14.02
C PRO A 95 -2.24 13.28 13.09
N GLY A 96 -2.25 13.57 11.79
CA GLY A 96 -1.30 13.01 10.83
C GLY A 96 -1.44 11.49 10.62
N LEU A 97 -1.25 11.05 9.40
CA LEU A 97 -1.29 9.64 9.03
C LEU A 97 -0.08 9.32 8.18
N VAL A 98 0.68 8.29 8.56
CA VAL A 98 1.76 7.76 7.73
C VAL A 98 1.47 6.31 7.44
N VAL A 99 1.43 5.94 6.17
CA VAL A 99 1.41 4.55 5.73
C VAL A 99 2.70 4.30 4.97
N ALA A 100 3.37 3.18 5.21
CA ALA A 100 4.64 2.87 4.58
C ALA A 100 4.73 1.39 4.19
N ALA A 101 5.52 1.13 3.16
CA ALA A 101 5.96 -0.18 2.76
C ALA A 101 7.48 -0.16 2.52
N GLU A 102 8.16 -1.23 2.91
CA GLU A 102 9.61 -1.35 2.84
C GLU A 102 9.99 -2.78 2.48
N LEU A 103 10.90 -2.97 1.51
CA LEU A 103 11.52 -4.27 1.28
C LEU A 103 12.67 -4.44 2.28
N THR A 104 12.52 -5.36 3.23
CA THR A 104 13.56 -5.73 4.19
C THR A 104 14.32 -6.97 3.71
N ASP A 105 15.48 -7.25 4.32
CA ASP A 105 16.36 -8.36 3.96
C ASP A 105 16.86 -8.35 2.51
N VAL A 106 17.02 -7.15 1.95
CA VAL A 106 17.50 -6.91 0.58
C VAL A 106 18.91 -7.51 0.38
N PRO A 107 19.13 -8.34 -0.65
CA PRO A 107 20.45 -8.86 -0.99
C PRO A 107 21.48 -7.75 -1.20
N ALA A 108 22.74 -7.99 -0.79
CA ALA A 108 23.79 -6.98 -0.82
C ALA A 108 24.21 -6.57 -2.25
N ASP A 109 23.94 -7.42 -3.23
CA ASP A 109 24.16 -7.23 -4.66
C ASP A 109 22.97 -6.58 -5.38
N ALA A 110 21.83 -6.40 -4.70
CA ALA A 110 20.67 -5.75 -5.29
C ALA A 110 20.82 -4.22 -5.28
N TYR A 111 20.39 -3.60 -6.38
CA TYR A 111 20.25 -2.16 -6.50
C TYR A 111 18.81 -1.75 -6.15
N ALA A 112 18.66 -0.71 -5.34
CA ALA A 112 17.36 -0.22 -4.89
C ALA A 112 17.27 1.29 -5.07
N GLY A 113 16.14 1.79 -5.58
CA GLY A 113 15.93 3.22 -5.72
C GLY A 113 14.49 3.61 -6.03
N PRO A 114 14.13 4.89 -5.82
CA PRO A 114 12.86 5.43 -6.28
C PRO A 114 12.72 5.21 -7.80
N ASP A 115 11.53 4.78 -8.20
CA ASP A 115 11.19 4.47 -9.58
C ASP A 115 9.82 5.10 -9.86
N THR A 116 9.80 6.41 -10.08
CA THR A 116 8.57 7.23 -10.08
C THR A 116 8.16 7.62 -11.50
N GLY A 117 6.88 7.81 -11.75
CA GLY A 117 6.39 8.31 -13.04
C GLY A 117 4.89 8.13 -13.18
N GLU A 118 4.25 8.82 -14.13
CA GLU A 118 2.85 8.57 -14.50
C GLU A 118 1.85 8.52 -13.32
N CYS A 119 1.94 9.45 -12.37
CA CYS A 119 1.09 9.45 -11.16
C CYS A 119 1.35 8.29 -10.17
N LEU A 120 2.44 7.54 -10.36
CA LEU A 120 2.90 6.43 -9.52
C LEU A 120 4.10 6.86 -8.67
N ALA A 121 3.95 6.64 -7.36
CA ALA A 121 5.06 6.60 -6.44
C ALA A 121 5.47 5.14 -6.23
N ALA A 122 6.65 4.78 -6.70
CA ALA A 122 7.17 3.45 -6.52
C ALA A 122 8.66 3.44 -6.16
N VAL A 123 9.07 2.30 -5.62
CA VAL A 123 10.45 1.95 -5.35
C VAL A 123 10.69 0.57 -5.95
N SER A 124 11.77 0.44 -6.70
CA SER A 124 12.16 -0.80 -7.37
C SER A 124 13.48 -1.30 -6.79
N VAL A 125 13.58 -2.62 -6.68
CA VAL A 125 14.77 -3.34 -6.26
C VAL A 125 15.06 -4.42 -7.27
N GLU A 126 16.30 -4.50 -7.73
CA GLU A 126 16.69 -5.45 -8.76
C GLU A 126 18.08 -6.03 -8.54
N ASN A 127 18.26 -7.26 -9.00
CA ASN A 127 19.56 -7.88 -9.21
C ASN A 127 19.59 -8.51 -10.62
N ASP A 128 20.60 -9.33 -10.91
CA ASP A 128 20.73 -9.97 -12.23
C ASP A 128 19.55 -10.89 -12.60
N ASP A 129 18.79 -11.38 -11.62
CA ASP A 129 17.75 -12.40 -11.81
C ASP A 129 16.33 -11.86 -11.69
N PHE A 130 16.08 -10.89 -10.81
CA PHE A 130 14.74 -10.44 -10.45
C PHE A 130 14.63 -8.92 -10.37
N MET A 131 13.40 -8.44 -10.57
CA MET A 131 12.96 -7.09 -10.23
C MET A 131 11.73 -7.20 -9.31
N VAL A 132 11.75 -6.43 -8.21
CA VAL A 132 10.62 -6.26 -7.28
C VAL A 132 10.26 -4.78 -7.26
N SER A 133 8.98 -4.47 -7.41
CA SER A 133 8.48 -3.10 -7.27
C SER A 133 7.42 -3.02 -6.18
N ILE A 134 7.43 -1.91 -5.44
CA ILE A 134 6.39 -1.54 -4.48
C ILE A 134 5.86 -0.17 -4.92
N GLY A 135 4.55 -0.04 -5.09
CA GLY A 135 3.96 1.17 -5.67
C GLY A 135 2.60 1.55 -5.10
N GLY A 136 2.25 2.81 -5.26
CA GLY A 136 0.95 3.39 -4.92
C GLY A 136 0.83 4.81 -5.48
N PRO A 137 -0.27 5.53 -5.21
CA PRO A 137 -0.50 6.85 -5.81
C PRO A 137 0.56 7.85 -5.37
N ASP A 138 1.11 8.62 -6.31
CA ASP A 138 2.01 9.72 -5.97
C ASP A 138 1.28 10.91 -5.33
N THR A 139 2.03 11.97 -4.98
CA THR A 139 1.45 13.16 -4.35
C THR A 139 0.42 13.87 -5.23
N GLU A 140 0.63 13.90 -6.56
CA GLU A 140 -0.31 14.52 -7.50
C GLU A 140 -1.62 13.74 -7.55
N LEU A 141 -1.54 12.42 -7.71
CA LEU A 141 -2.70 11.54 -7.77
C LEU A 141 -3.48 11.54 -6.45
N LEU A 142 -2.80 11.58 -5.30
CA LEU A 142 -3.44 11.77 -4.01
C LEU A 142 -4.27 13.06 -3.98
N ALA A 143 -3.71 14.18 -4.45
CA ALA A 143 -4.40 15.46 -4.49
C ALA A 143 -5.60 15.43 -5.44
N MET A 144 -5.49 14.73 -6.58
CA MET A 144 -6.60 14.52 -7.52
C MET A 144 -7.70 13.66 -6.91
N GLN A 145 -7.37 12.52 -6.30
CA GLN A 145 -8.31 11.61 -5.65
C GLN A 145 -8.99 12.26 -4.45
N ALA A 146 -8.30 13.15 -3.73
CA ALA A 146 -8.92 13.93 -2.66
C ALA A 146 -10.00 14.89 -3.18
N LYS A 147 -9.86 15.45 -4.39
CA LYS A 147 -10.92 16.32 -4.97
C LYS A 147 -12.20 15.57 -5.29
N ASP A 148 -12.12 14.27 -5.58
CA ASP A 148 -13.28 13.40 -5.75
C ASP A 148 -13.99 13.14 -4.41
N GLY A 149 -13.25 13.20 -3.29
CA GLY A 149 -13.78 13.06 -1.93
C GLY A 149 -14.25 11.64 -1.57
N ARG A 150 -14.05 10.66 -2.47
CA ARG A 150 -14.49 9.27 -2.31
C ARG A 150 -13.53 8.42 -1.50
N LEU A 151 -12.22 8.57 -1.76
CA LEU A 151 -11.16 7.77 -1.11
C LEU A 151 -10.51 8.51 0.06
N PHE A 152 -10.48 9.84 -0.02
CA PHE A 152 -9.87 10.71 0.97
C PHE A 152 -10.81 11.87 1.32
N PRO A 153 -10.64 12.50 2.49
CA PRO A 153 -11.39 13.69 2.82
C PRO A 153 -11.18 14.81 1.80
N TYR A 154 -12.26 15.42 1.33
CA TYR A 154 -12.21 16.46 0.29
C TYR A 154 -11.25 17.63 0.62
N ARG A 155 -11.14 17.99 1.91
CA ARG A 155 -10.27 19.09 2.36
C ARG A 155 -8.77 18.82 2.10
N TRP A 156 -8.37 17.55 1.99
CA TRP A 156 -6.98 17.18 1.69
C TRP A 156 -6.51 17.71 0.34
N ALA A 157 -7.42 17.92 -0.62
CA ALA A 157 -7.08 18.52 -1.92
C ALA A 157 -6.46 19.94 -1.83
N ARG A 158 -6.61 20.62 -0.67
CA ARG A 158 -6.01 21.93 -0.39
C ARG A 158 -4.73 21.84 0.44
N LEU A 159 -4.47 20.68 1.05
CA LEU A 159 -3.32 20.44 1.93
C LEU A 159 -2.20 19.69 1.21
N LEU A 160 -2.58 18.78 0.31
CA LEU A 160 -1.64 18.02 -0.51
C LEU A 160 -1.03 18.92 -1.58
N PRO A 161 0.30 18.84 -1.79
CA PRO A 161 0.95 19.46 -2.93
C PRO A 161 0.37 18.98 -4.27
N LYS A 162 0.49 19.80 -5.32
CA LYS A 162 0.07 19.40 -6.67
C LYS A 162 1.16 18.68 -7.47
N HIS A 163 2.37 18.64 -6.93
CA HIS A 163 3.57 18.01 -7.47
C HIS A 163 4.48 17.72 -6.28
N ASP A 164 5.45 16.84 -6.47
CA ASP A 164 6.43 16.56 -5.44
C ASP A 164 7.26 17.81 -5.13
N VAL A 165 7.16 18.29 -3.89
CA VAL A 165 7.88 19.46 -3.38
C VAL A 165 8.78 19.01 -2.25
N LEU A 166 10.09 19.21 -2.43
CA LEU A 166 11.07 18.92 -1.39
C LEU A 166 10.74 19.71 -0.11
N GLY A 167 10.62 19.00 1.01
CA GLY A 167 10.30 19.61 2.32
C GLY A 167 8.81 19.89 2.56
N ALA A 168 7.91 19.45 1.68
CA ALA A 168 6.47 19.50 1.97
C ALA A 168 6.10 18.65 3.19
N GLU A 169 5.12 19.13 3.96
CA GLU A 169 4.61 18.44 5.16
C GLU A 169 3.95 17.10 4.79
N TYR A 170 3.21 17.09 3.68
CA TYR A 170 2.48 15.94 3.15
C TYR A 170 2.94 15.56 1.75
N GLY A 171 2.71 14.32 1.37
CA GLY A 171 3.13 13.72 0.11
C GLY A 171 3.90 12.43 0.32
N VAL A 172 4.54 11.95 -0.74
CA VAL A 172 5.33 10.71 -0.69
C VAL A 172 6.78 10.99 -0.30
N ARG A 173 7.36 10.09 0.50
CA ARG A 173 8.77 10.14 0.90
C ARG A 173 9.43 8.78 0.68
N TYR A 174 10.62 8.82 0.13
CA TYR A 174 11.47 7.65 -0.04
C TYR A 174 12.50 7.58 1.09
N GLY A 175 12.72 6.39 1.63
CA GLY A 175 13.73 6.11 2.64
C GLY A 175 14.90 5.32 2.06
N GLU A 176 15.86 5.00 2.93
CA GLU A 176 16.93 4.07 2.57
C GLU A 176 16.36 2.68 2.25
N ARG A 177 17.12 1.88 1.49
CA ARG A 177 16.90 0.43 1.28
C ARG A 177 15.47 0.05 0.87
N ALA A 178 14.93 0.74 -0.14
CA ALA A 178 13.65 0.41 -0.76
C ALA A 178 12.39 0.67 0.09
N ARG A 179 12.36 1.81 0.79
CA ARG A 179 11.19 2.28 1.54
C ARG A 179 10.43 3.38 0.81
N VAL A 180 9.10 3.27 0.77
CA VAL A 180 8.18 4.32 0.32
C VAL A 180 7.12 4.59 1.40
N ALA A 181 6.86 5.85 1.69
CA ALA A 181 5.91 6.27 2.72
C ALA A 181 5.02 7.44 2.28
N TRP A 182 3.72 7.29 2.50
CA TRP A 182 2.70 8.30 2.26
C TRP A 182 2.43 9.07 3.54
N HIS A 183 2.92 10.31 3.60
CA HIS A 183 2.64 11.24 4.69
C HIS A 183 1.38 12.05 4.37
N LEU A 184 0.31 11.72 5.06
CA LEU A 184 -1.03 12.20 4.79
C LEU A 184 -1.50 13.17 5.90
N PRO A 185 -2.40 14.11 5.57
CA PRO A 185 -2.95 15.04 6.55
C PRO A 185 -3.74 14.35 7.65
N ASP A 186 -4.16 15.13 8.65
CA ASP A 186 -4.96 14.62 9.76
C ASP A 186 -6.33 14.08 9.29
N LEU A 187 -6.97 13.26 10.13
CA LEU A 187 -8.37 12.88 9.99
C LEU A 187 -9.16 13.50 11.14
N THR A 188 -10.30 14.08 10.82
CA THR A 188 -11.29 14.52 11.81
C THR A 188 -12.31 13.42 12.05
N ARG A 189 -13.15 13.59 13.07
CA ARG A 189 -14.15 12.60 13.46
C ARG A 189 -15.03 12.20 12.27
N ALA A 190 -15.24 10.89 12.13
CA ALA A 190 -16.04 10.22 11.10
C ALA A 190 -15.43 10.25 9.69
N GLU A 191 -14.30 10.90 9.48
CA GLU A 191 -13.59 10.82 8.21
C GLU A 191 -12.84 9.49 8.08
N ALA A 192 -12.57 9.13 6.82
CA ALA A 192 -11.77 7.98 6.48
C ALA A 192 -10.82 8.31 5.32
N ALA A 193 -9.69 7.61 5.29
CA ALA A 193 -8.75 7.60 4.19
C ALA A 193 -8.54 6.17 3.72
N ARG A 194 -8.42 5.98 2.39
CA ARG A 194 -8.16 4.69 1.76
C ARG A 194 -6.98 4.79 0.81
N LEU A 195 -6.02 3.89 0.96
CA LEU A 195 -4.79 3.87 0.15
C LEU A 195 -4.55 2.45 -0.35
N CYS A 196 -4.21 2.31 -1.62
CA CYS A 196 -3.76 1.05 -2.19
C CYS A 196 -2.23 1.09 -2.33
N ILE A 197 -1.57 0.06 -1.83
CA ILE A 197 -0.15 -0.19 -2.06
C ILE A 197 -0.04 -1.58 -2.66
N ALA A 198 0.63 -1.69 -3.81
CA ALA A 198 0.84 -2.96 -4.50
C ALA A 198 2.32 -3.34 -4.47
N THR A 199 2.57 -4.64 -4.54
CA THR A 199 3.89 -5.24 -4.68
C THR A 199 3.85 -6.25 -5.80
N ALA A 200 4.79 -6.20 -6.72
CA ALA A 200 4.90 -7.14 -7.82
C ALA A 200 6.36 -7.52 -8.04
N TRP A 201 6.58 -8.69 -8.62
CA TRP A 201 7.93 -9.11 -9.00
C TRP A 201 7.95 -9.96 -10.25
N CYS A 202 9.04 -9.89 -10.99
CA CYS A 202 9.25 -10.64 -12.22
C CYS A 202 10.73 -11.00 -12.40
N PRO A 203 11.06 -11.92 -13.31
CA PRO A 203 12.44 -12.03 -13.80
C PRO A 203 12.93 -10.66 -14.30
N ARG A 204 14.22 -10.39 -14.13
CA ARG A 204 14.83 -9.14 -14.58
C ARG A 204 14.80 -9.04 -16.10
N ASP A 205 14.28 -7.93 -16.63
CA ASP A 205 14.21 -7.64 -18.06
C ASP A 205 14.32 -6.13 -18.28
N ASP A 206 15.41 -5.68 -18.91
CA ASP A 206 15.67 -4.25 -19.18
C ASP A 206 14.67 -3.64 -20.17
N ASP A 207 14.09 -4.48 -21.03
CA ASP A 207 13.16 -4.03 -22.05
C ASP A 207 11.71 -4.05 -21.53
N ARG A 208 11.46 -4.71 -20.39
CA ARG A 208 10.11 -4.94 -19.87
C ARG A 208 9.97 -4.78 -18.36
N PRO A 209 9.69 -3.57 -17.86
CA PRO A 209 9.51 -3.32 -16.43
C PRO A 209 8.11 -3.76 -15.94
N ALA A 210 7.76 -5.03 -16.13
CA ALA A 210 6.42 -5.57 -15.87
C ALA A 210 6.00 -5.41 -14.41
N ALA A 211 6.93 -5.55 -13.45
CA ALA A 211 6.68 -5.35 -12.03
C ALA A 211 6.26 -3.91 -11.71
N TRP A 212 6.91 -2.92 -12.34
CA TRP A 212 6.60 -1.50 -12.15
C TRP A 212 5.19 -1.15 -12.65
N PHE A 213 4.82 -1.61 -13.85
CA PHE A 213 3.47 -1.41 -14.38
C PHE A 213 2.40 -2.11 -13.56
N ALA A 214 2.70 -3.30 -13.01
CA ALA A 214 1.74 -4.06 -12.23
C ALA A 214 1.40 -3.42 -10.86
N VAL A 215 2.28 -2.57 -10.33
CA VAL A 215 2.00 -1.84 -9.07
C VAL A 215 1.25 -0.52 -9.28
N ASP A 216 1.07 -0.07 -10.52
CA ASP A 216 0.09 0.97 -10.87
C ASP A 216 -1.32 0.41 -10.85
N MET A 217 -1.80 0.16 -9.63
CA MET A 217 -3.05 -0.54 -9.36
C MET A 217 -4.11 0.42 -8.80
N PRO A 218 -5.23 0.62 -9.50
CA PRO A 218 -6.36 1.35 -8.94
C PRO A 218 -6.94 0.65 -7.71
N LEU A 219 -7.27 1.43 -6.67
CA LEU A 219 -7.77 0.90 -5.42
C LEU A 219 -9.02 0.04 -5.57
N ASP A 220 -9.98 0.45 -6.41
CA ASP A 220 -11.22 -0.31 -6.58
C ASP A 220 -10.98 -1.66 -7.27
N THR A 221 -10.02 -1.71 -8.20
CA THR A 221 -9.59 -2.96 -8.85
C THR A 221 -8.99 -3.89 -7.82
N ALA A 222 -7.99 -3.42 -7.06
CA ALA A 222 -7.39 -4.20 -5.97
C ALA A 222 -8.45 -4.69 -4.98
N TYR A 223 -9.31 -3.79 -4.50
CA TYR A 223 -10.34 -4.13 -3.53
C TYR A 223 -11.29 -5.20 -4.06
N LEU A 224 -11.73 -5.10 -5.33
CA LEU A 224 -12.61 -6.10 -5.95
C LEU A 224 -11.94 -7.49 -5.99
N HIS A 225 -10.70 -7.58 -6.43
CA HIS A 225 -9.96 -8.85 -6.42
C HIS A 225 -9.81 -9.42 -5.00
N LEU A 226 -9.51 -8.56 -4.03
CA LEU A 226 -9.27 -8.98 -2.65
C LEU A 226 -10.53 -9.44 -1.92
N ILE A 227 -11.73 -9.05 -2.33
CA ILE A 227 -13.00 -9.46 -1.67
C ILE A 227 -13.81 -10.51 -2.44
N THR A 228 -13.50 -10.76 -3.71
CA THR A 228 -14.26 -11.70 -4.53
C THR A 228 -13.76 -13.12 -4.29
N ASP A 229 -14.68 -14.06 -4.11
CA ASP A 229 -14.35 -15.48 -4.01
C ASP A 229 -13.73 -15.96 -5.34
N PRO A 230 -12.71 -16.84 -5.30
CA PRO A 230 -12.20 -17.45 -6.52
C PRO A 230 -13.35 -18.22 -7.20
N ALA A 231 -13.51 -17.97 -8.50
CA ALA A 231 -14.51 -18.63 -9.33
C ALA A 231 -14.32 -20.16 -9.40
#